data_AF-A0A925LUF9-F1
#
_entry.id   AF-A0A925LUF9-F1
#
_cell.length_a   1.000
_cell.length_b   1.000
_cell.length_c   1.000
_cell.angle_alpha   90.00
_cell.angle_beta   90.00
_cell.angle_gamma   90.00
#
_symmetry.space_group_name_H-M   'P 1'
#
loop_
_entity.id
_entity.type
_entity.pdbx_description
1 polymer ?
#
loop_
_entity_poly.entity_id
_entity_poly.type
_entity_poly.pdbx_seq_one_letter_code
_entity_poly.pdbx_strand_id
1 'polypeptide(L)'
;MQTFSKRIQNSPARNTRSAVAAVELAIVLPVLMALVVGVVESCNLIYIKQSLTISAYEGARAAIVKGMVVSDINDRSNQILADRKITNATILISPNPPSTAS
;
A
#
# COMPACT_ATOMS: atom_id res chain seq x y z
N MET A 1 33.19 -65.56 -29.35
CA MET A 1 33.58 -64.28 -28.71
C MET A 1 32.32 -63.40 -28.71
N GLN A 2 31.57 -63.37 -27.60
CA GLN A 2 30.27 -62.68 -27.51
C GLN A 2 30.48 -61.29 -26.91
N THR A 3 30.18 -60.24 -27.68
CA THR A 3 30.19 -58.85 -27.19
C THR A 3 28.83 -58.52 -26.58
N PHE A 4 28.80 -58.44 -25.25
CA PHE A 4 27.61 -58.18 -24.46
C PHE A 4 27.21 -56.70 -24.56
N SER A 5 26.11 -56.42 -25.27
CA SER A 5 25.57 -55.06 -25.43
C SER A 5 24.69 -54.70 -24.23
N LYS A 6 25.23 -53.84 -23.36
CA LYS A 6 24.54 -53.32 -22.17
C LYS A 6 23.61 -52.17 -22.60
N ARG A 7 22.31 -52.45 -22.77
CA ARG A 7 21.29 -51.40 -22.93
C ARG A 7 21.20 -50.57 -21.66
N ILE A 8 21.50 -49.28 -21.78
CA ILE A 8 21.31 -48.28 -20.72
C ILE A 8 19.79 -48.07 -20.60
N GLN A 9 19.18 -48.64 -19.56
CA GLN A 9 17.79 -48.36 -19.22
C GLN A 9 17.72 -47.09 -18.38
N ASN A 10 17.15 -46.03 -18.96
CA ASN A 10 16.84 -44.78 -18.28
C ASN A 10 15.47 -44.91 -17.60
N SER A 11 15.41 -44.90 -16.28
CA SER A 11 14.15 -44.95 -15.51
C SER A 11 13.71 -43.55 -15.09
N PRO A 12 12.62 -42.98 -15.63
CA PRO A 12 12.08 -41.70 -15.18
C PRO A 12 11.13 -41.93 -13.99
N ALA A 13 11.65 -42.10 -12.78
CA ALA A 13 10.83 -42.43 -11.61
C ALA A 13 11.04 -41.49 -10.41
N ARG A 14 11.08 -40.17 -10.63
CA ARG A 14 11.17 -39.19 -9.52
C ARG A 14 10.45 -37.84 -9.70
N ASN A 15 9.54 -37.70 -10.66
CA ASN A 15 8.95 -36.38 -10.98
C ASN A 15 7.44 -36.23 -10.72
N THR A 16 6.70 -37.30 -10.42
CA THR A 16 5.24 -37.25 -10.24
C THR A 16 4.79 -36.57 -8.93
N ARG A 17 5.56 -36.71 -7.84
CA ARG A 17 5.20 -36.09 -6.54
C ARG A 17 5.31 -34.56 -6.57
N SER A 18 6.32 -34.04 -7.28
CA SER A 18 6.51 -32.59 -7.46
C SER A 18 5.44 -31.96 -8.36
N ALA A 19 4.95 -32.71 -9.35
CA ALA A 19 3.87 -32.24 -10.23
C ALA A 19 2.55 -32.07 -9.45
N VAL A 20 2.21 -33.00 -8.55
CA VAL A 20 1.00 -32.89 -7.70
C VAL A 20 1.09 -31.70 -6.76
N ALA A 21 2.23 -31.52 -6.07
CA ALA A 21 2.45 -30.39 -5.18
C ALA A 21 2.36 -29.03 -5.90
N ALA A 22 2.79 -28.96 -7.17
CA ALA A 22 2.67 -27.74 -7.98
C ALA A 22 1.20 -27.39 -8.29
N VAL A 23 0.35 -28.39 -8.53
CA VAL A 23 -1.08 -28.19 -8.81
C VAL A 23 -1.84 -27.77 -7.55
N GLU A 24 -1.53 -28.38 -6.41
CA GLU A 24 -2.10 -27.97 -5.10
C GLU A 24 -1.78 -26.51 -4.80
N LEU A 25 -0.51 -26.11 -4.98
CA LEU A 25 -0.10 -24.71 -4.83
C LEU A 25 -0.80 -23.79 -5.83
N ALA A 26 -0.95 -24.21 -7.09
CA ALA A 26 -1.59 -23.40 -8.13
C ALA A 26 -3.05 -23.06 -7.82
N ILE A 27 -3.75 -23.91 -7.07
CA ILE A 27 -5.16 -23.68 -6.67
C ILE A 27 -5.23 -22.79 -5.42
N VAL A 28 -4.29 -22.91 -4.48
CA VAL A 28 -4.28 -22.15 -3.22
C VAL A 28 -3.71 -20.74 -3.41
N LEU A 29 -2.71 -20.59 -4.28
CA LEU A 29 -1.98 -19.34 -4.50
C LEU A 29 -2.88 -18.16 -4.92
N PRO A 30 -3.90 -18.31 -5.79
CA PRO A 30 -4.82 -17.22 -6.12
C PRO A 30 -5.57 -16.67 -4.90
N VAL A 31 -6.04 -17.54 -4.00
CA VAL A 31 -6.77 -17.14 -2.80
C VAL A 31 -5.83 -16.45 -1.81
N LEU A 32 -4.63 -17.01 -1.60
CA LEU A 32 -3.62 -16.39 -0.75
C LEU A 32 -3.19 -15.03 -1.28
N MET A 33 -2.97 -14.91 -2.60
CA MET A 33 -2.59 -13.65 -3.23
C MET A 33 -3.70 -12.60 -3.08
N ALA A 34 -4.96 -12.98 -3.31
CA ALA A 34 -6.10 -12.09 -3.11
C ALA A 34 -6.20 -11.62 -1.65
N LEU A 35 -5.97 -12.51 -0.68
CA LEU A 35 -5.96 -12.16 0.74
C LEU A 35 -4.82 -11.21 1.09
N VAL A 36 -3.61 -11.46 0.59
CA VAL A 36 -2.45 -10.59 0.82
C VAL A 36 -2.68 -9.19 0.25
N VAL A 37 -3.13 -9.10 -1.01
CA VAL A 37 -3.45 -7.80 -1.64
C VAL A 37 -4.57 -7.10 -0.87
N GLY A 38 -5.61 -7.83 -0.46
CA GLY A 38 -6.71 -7.28 0.34
C GLY A 38 -6.23 -6.70 1.68
N VAL A 39 -5.30 -7.37 2.37
CA VAL A 39 -4.71 -6.86 3.61
C VAL A 39 -3.86 -5.62 3.35
N VAL A 40 -3.00 -5.64 2.33
CA VAL A 40 -2.15 -4.49 1.97
C VAL A 40 -2.99 -3.25 1.66
N GLU A 41 -4.02 -3.40 0.83
CA GLU A 41 -4.94 -2.31 0.49
C GLU A 41 -5.72 -1.82 1.72
N SER A 42 -6.18 -2.74 2.58
CA SER A 42 -6.87 -2.36 3.82
C SER A 42 -5.99 -1.55 4.76
N CYS A 43 -4.72 -1.97 4.94
CA CYS A 43 -3.74 -1.22 5.71
C CYS A 43 -3.49 0.17 5.11
N ASN A 44 -3.37 0.27 3.80
CA ASN A 44 -3.18 1.54 3.09
C ASN A 44 -4.38 2.49 3.32
N LEU A 45 -5.61 1.98 3.22
CA LEU A 45 -6.81 2.78 3.48
C LEU A 45 -6.86 3.31 4.92
N ILE A 46 -6.54 2.47 5.91
CA ILE A 46 -6.51 2.89 7.32
C ILE A 46 -5.43 3.96 7.53
N TYR A 47 -4.25 3.77 6.94
CA TYR A 47 -3.15 4.73 7.01
C TYR A 47 -3.56 6.09 6.44
N ILE A 48 -4.19 6.13 5.27
CA ILE A 48 -4.65 7.37 4.63
C ILE A 48 -5.69 8.08 5.51
N LYS A 49 -6.65 7.35 6.07
CA LYS A 49 -7.69 7.94 6.94
C LYS A 49 -7.08 8.60 8.17
N GLN A 50 -6.22 7.88 8.90
CA GLN A 50 -5.55 8.42 10.09
C GLN A 50 -4.71 9.64 9.74
N SER A 51 -4.03 9.59 8.60
CA SER A 51 -3.17 10.66 8.11
C SER A 51 -3.92 11.92 7.77
N LEU A 52 -5.06 11.80 7.08
CA LEU A 52 -5.91 12.92 6.75
C LEU A 52 -6.51 13.55 8.02
N THR A 53 -6.92 12.74 9.00
CA THR A 53 -7.41 13.24 10.29
C THR A 53 -6.34 14.05 11.01
N ILE A 54 -5.10 13.58 11.04
CA ILE A 54 -4.00 14.30 11.69
C ILE A 54 -3.68 15.60 10.93
N SER A 55 -3.67 15.56 9.60
CA SER A 55 -3.46 16.78 8.79
C SER A 55 -4.55 17.82 9.04
N ALA A 56 -5.82 17.40 9.09
CA ALA A 56 -6.94 18.30 9.36
C ALA A 56 -6.87 18.89 10.77
N TYR A 57 -6.48 18.08 11.76
CA TYR A 57 -6.31 18.52 13.14
C TYR A 57 -5.22 19.58 13.28
N GLU A 58 -4.04 19.34 12.72
CA GLU A 58 -2.94 20.30 12.75
C GLU A 58 -3.25 21.57 11.92
N GLY A 59 -3.97 21.44 10.80
CA GLY A 59 -4.46 22.58 10.04
C GLY A 59 -5.45 23.44 10.83
N ALA A 60 -6.42 22.82 11.51
CA ALA A 60 -7.36 23.53 12.38
C ALA A 60 -6.65 24.20 13.58
N ARG A 61 -5.65 23.53 14.17
CA ARG A 61 -4.83 24.10 15.24
C ARG A 61 -4.06 25.33 14.78
N ALA A 62 -3.49 25.29 13.57
CA ALA A 62 -2.81 26.44 12.96
C ALA A 62 -3.79 27.60 12.73
N ALA A 63 -5.03 27.33 12.35
CA ALA A 63 -6.06 28.34 12.11
C ALA A 63 -6.50 29.13 13.35
N ILE A 64 -6.32 28.59 14.56
CA ILE A 64 -6.71 29.25 15.82
C ILE A 64 -5.68 30.31 16.25
N VAL A 65 -4.45 30.25 15.73
CA VAL A 65 -3.39 31.20 16.08
C VAL A 65 -3.71 32.57 15.49
N LYS A 66 -3.72 33.61 16.34
CA LYS A 66 -3.99 34.99 15.93
C LYS A 66 -2.98 35.45 14.87
N GLY A 67 -3.47 36.04 13.79
CA GLY A 67 -2.67 36.57 12.69
C GLY A 67 -2.35 35.58 11.58
N MET A 68 -2.81 34.33 11.66
CA MET A 68 -2.66 33.36 10.58
C MET A 68 -3.66 33.60 9.46
N VAL A 69 -3.20 33.45 8.21
CA VAL A 69 -4.03 33.53 7.01
C VAL A 69 -4.22 32.16 6.37
N VAL A 70 -5.10 32.08 5.38
CA VAL A 70 -5.42 30.84 4.65
C VAL A 70 -4.18 30.19 4.03
N SER A 71 -3.18 30.95 3.57
CA SER A 71 -1.93 30.39 3.00
C SER A 71 -1.16 29.59 4.03
N ASP A 72 -1.01 30.10 5.26
CA ASP A 72 -0.23 29.44 6.31
C ASP A 72 -0.86 28.11 6.74
N ILE A 73 -2.20 28.06 6.76
CA ILE A 73 -2.98 26.85 7.07
C ILE A 73 -2.80 25.81 5.96
N ASN A 74 -2.81 26.24 4.69
CA ASN A 74 -2.59 25.36 3.54
C ASN A 74 -1.15 24.84 3.52
N ASP A 75 -0.16 25.69 3.78
CA ASP A 75 1.24 25.29 3.84
C ASP A 75 1.47 24.26 4.94
N ARG A 76 0.90 24.49 6.13
CA ARG A 76 1.01 23.53 7.23
C ARG A 76 0.34 22.18 6.91
N SER A 77 -0.84 22.21 6.28
CA SER A 77 -1.56 21.00 5.88
C SER A 77 -0.81 20.25 4.77
N ASN A 78 -0.30 20.97 3.77
CA ASN A 78 0.49 20.40 2.67
C ASN A 78 1.80 19.79 3.14
N GLN A 79 2.47 20.37 4.14
CA GLN A 79 3.66 19.78 4.76
C GLN A 79 3.37 18.39 5.33
N ILE A 80 2.25 18.23 6.04
CA ILE A 80 1.86 16.94 6.65
C ILE A 80 1.45 15.94 5.57
N LEU A 81 0.73 16.38 4.54
CA LEU A 81 0.36 15.54 3.41
C LEU A 81 1.61 15.07 2.63
N ALA A 82 2.59 15.95 2.43
CA ALA A 82 3.85 15.63 1.76
C ALA A 82 4.70 14.64 2.56
N ASP A 83 4.83 14.84 3.88
CA ASP A 83 5.53 13.91 4.78
C ASP A 83 4.92 12.49 4.74
N ARG A 84 3.59 12.43 4.59
CA ARG A 84 2.82 11.20 4.51
C ARG A 84 2.64 10.66 3.09
N LYS A 85 3.28 11.29 2.09
CA LYS A 85 3.19 10.94 0.66
C LYS A 85 1.75 10.85 0.14
N ILE A 86 0.84 11.63 0.70
CA ILE A 86 -0.55 11.70 0.26
C ILE A 86 -0.65 12.71 -0.87
N THR A 87 -1.08 12.25 -2.03
CA THR A 87 -1.29 13.08 -3.24
C THR A 87 -2.79 13.22 -3.49
N ASN A 88 -3.20 14.28 -4.19
CA ASN A 88 -4.61 14.55 -4.55
C ASN A 88 -5.56 14.77 -3.34
N ALA A 89 -5.05 15.30 -2.23
CA ALA A 89 -5.91 15.73 -1.13
C ALA A 89 -6.52 17.11 -1.41
N THR A 90 -7.81 17.27 -1.18
CA THR A 90 -8.51 18.56 -1.26
C THR A 90 -8.64 19.15 0.14
N ILE A 91 -8.08 20.34 0.35
CA ILE A 91 -8.18 21.08 1.61
C ILE A 91 -9.33 22.09 1.49
N LEU A 92 -10.33 21.97 2.37
CA LEU A 92 -11.45 22.92 2.47
C LEU A 92 -11.45 23.54 3.86
N ILE A 93 -11.50 24.87 3.94
CA ILE A 93 -11.45 25.63 5.18
C ILE A 93 -12.73 26.45 5.28
N SER A 94 -13.55 26.16 6.30
CA SER A 94 -14.82 26.87 6.56
C SER A 94 -14.98 27.14 8.07
N PRO A 95 -15.37 28.36 8.48
CA PRO A 95 -15.57 29.57 7.67
C PRO A 95 -14.23 30.15 7.19
N ASN A 96 -14.22 30.85 6.05
CA ASN A 96 -13.01 31.42 5.46
C ASN A 96 -12.39 32.49 6.39
N PRO A 97 -11.19 32.26 6.97
CA PRO A 97 -10.51 33.30 7.73
C PRO A 97 -10.06 34.44 6.79
N PRO A 98 -9.82 35.66 7.32
CA PRO A 98 -9.42 36.80 6.50
C PRO A 98 -8.16 36.47 5.69
N SER A 99 -8.13 36.91 4.42
CA SER A 99 -7.05 36.61 3.47
C SER A 99 -5.75 37.39 3.73
N THR A 100 -5.75 38.27 4.73
CA THR A 100 -4.61 39.11 5.14
C THR A 100 -4.58 39.23 6.67
N ALA A 101 -3.42 39.02 7.27
CA ALA A 101 -3.19 39.17 8.70
C ALA A 101 -3.35 40.66 9.08
N SER A 102 -4.22 40.96 10.03
CA SER A 102 -4.44 42.31 10.57
C SER A 102 -3.44 42.68 11.65
#